data_AF-A0A351KE06-F1
#
_entry.id   AF-A0A351KE06-F1
#
_cell.length_a   1.000
_cell.length_b   1.000
_cell.length_c   1.000
_cell.angle_alpha   90.00
_cell.angle_beta   90.00
_cell.angle_gamma   90.00
#
_symmetry.space_group_name_H-M   'P 1'
#
loop_
_entity.id
_entity.type
_entity.pdbx_description
1 polymer ?
#
loop_
_entity_poly.entity_id
_entity_poly.type
_entity_poly.pdbx_seq_one_letter_code
_entity_poly.pdbx_strand_id
1 'polypeptide(L)'
;MDKEFVIVIDFGGQYNQLIVRRVREANIYCEIVPYSKDADEILKRKPDAIIFTGGPNSVNDENAPMVSEKILNAGIPILGICYGDQLIGKLLGGKIESPVVREYGKT
;
A
#
# COMPACT_ATOMS: atom_id res chain seq x y z
N MET A 1 14.65 -23.31 1.63
CA MET A 1 13.33 -22.70 1.85
C MET A 1 13.47 -21.26 1.47
N ASP A 2 12.78 -20.85 0.41
CA ASP A 2 12.70 -19.44 0.04
C ASP A 2 12.09 -18.67 1.22
N LYS A 3 12.73 -17.57 1.63
CA LYS A 3 12.18 -16.72 2.67
C LYS A 3 11.05 -15.91 2.07
N GLU A 4 9.88 -15.96 2.72
CA GLU A 4 8.74 -15.11 2.37
C GLU A 4 9.19 -13.65 2.30
N PHE A 5 8.75 -12.95 1.25
CA PHE A 5 9.16 -11.59 0.92
C PHE A 5 7.95 -10.68 0.68
N VAL A 6 7.90 -9.59 1.46
CA VAL A 6 6.84 -8.58 1.37
C VAL A 6 7.41 -7.24 0.90
N ILE A 7 6.74 -6.61 -0.06
CA ILE A 7 7.00 -5.21 -0.42
C ILE A 7 5.96 -4.30 0.23
N VAL A 8 6.43 -3.26 0.91
CA VAL A 8 5.59 -2.21 1.49
C VAL A 8 5.70 -0.97 0.62
N ILE A 9 4.61 -0.59 -0.05
CA ILE A 9 4.54 0.62 -0.88
C ILE A 9 4.08 1.79 -0.02
N ASP A 10 4.94 2.80 0.07
CA ASP A 10 4.77 3.98 0.91
C ASP A 10 4.05 5.13 0.20
N PHE A 11 2.91 5.56 0.75
CA PHE A 11 2.09 6.70 0.30
C PHE A 11 2.18 7.94 1.22
N GLY A 12 3.17 8.00 2.12
CA GLY A 12 3.45 9.13 3.02
C GLY A 12 2.86 9.00 4.43
N GLY A 13 2.40 7.81 4.82
CA GLY A 13 1.84 7.57 6.16
C GLY A 13 2.86 7.66 7.29
N GLN A 14 2.45 8.18 8.45
CA GLN A 14 3.35 8.26 9.62
C GLN A 14 3.74 6.87 10.20
N TYR A 15 3.01 5.82 9.85
CA TYR A 15 3.13 4.49 10.44
C TYR A 15 3.87 3.45 9.59
N ASN A 16 4.50 3.84 8.48
CA ASN A 16 5.15 2.88 7.56
C ASN A 16 6.24 2.03 8.24
N GLN A 17 7.03 2.66 9.12
CA GLN A 17 8.08 1.97 9.88
C GLN A 17 7.49 0.96 10.87
N LEU A 18 6.30 1.21 11.41
CA LEU A 18 5.61 0.25 12.29
C LEU A 18 5.12 -0.96 11.49
N ILE A 19 4.58 -0.75 10.29
CA ILE A 19 4.15 -1.84 9.40
C ILE A 19 5.35 -2.76 9.12
N VAL A 20 6.49 -2.20 8.71
CA VAL A 20 7.72 -2.98 8.48
C VAL A 20 8.20 -3.71 9.72
N ARG A 21 8.16 -3.04 10.88
CA ARG A 21 8.50 -3.68 12.14
C ARG A 21 7.61 -4.90 12.41
N ARG A 22 6.29 -4.80 12.19
CA ARG A 22 5.35 -5.92 12.39
C ARG A 22 5.60 -7.08 11.44
N VAL A 23 5.90 -6.80 10.16
CA VAL A 23 6.25 -7.85 9.19
C VAL A 23 7.54 -8.57 9.61
N ARG A 24 8.55 -7.82 10.05
CA ARG A 24 9.81 -8.40 10.54
C ARG A 24 9.65 -9.18 11.84
N GLU A 25 8.79 -8.73 12.76
CA GLU A 25 8.42 -9.47 13.98
C GLU A 25 7.74 -10.82 13.66
N ALA A 26 7.10 -10.94 12.49
CA ALA A 26 6.59 -12.21 11.97
C ALA A 26 7.66 -13.09 11.29
N ASN A 27 8.94 -12.71 11.36
CA ASN A 27 10.09 -13.38 10.72
C ASN A 27 10.08 -13.37 9.18
N ILE A 28 9.35 -12.43 8.58
CA ILE A 28 9.24 -12.25 7.13
C ILE A 28 10.20 -11.15 6.67
N TYR A 29 10.90 -11.36 5.55
CA TYR A 29 11.75 -10.32 4.97
C TYR A 29 10.87 -9.27 4.28
N CYS A 30 11.19 -7.99 4.47
CA CYS A 30 10.42 -6.94 3.82
C CYS A 30 11.23 -5.69 3.51
N GLU A 31 10.79 -4.99 2.48
CA GLU A 31 11.37 -3.73 2.03
C GLU A 31 10.30 -2.66 1.81
N ILE A 32 10.68 -1.40 2.06
CA ILE A 32 9.85 -0.23 1.76
C ILE A 32 10.29 0.35 0.43
N VAL A 33 9.33 0.65 -0.43
CA VAL A 33 9.54 1.40 -1.67
C VAL A 33 8.55 2.57 -1.74
N PRO A 34 8.91 3.71 -2.36
CA PRO A 34 7.95 4.79 -2.57
C PRO A 34 6.88 4.38 -3.59
N TYR A 35 5.68 4.94 -3.51
CA TYR A 35 4.60 4.71 -4.50
C TYR A 35 5.00 5.03 -5.95
N SER A 36 5.96 5.94 -6.14
CA SER A 36 6.49 6.33 -7.44
C SER A 36 7.49 5.35 -8.04
N LYS A 37 7.85 4.28 -7.31
CA LYS A 37 8.74 3.23 -7.82
C LYS A 37 8.07 2.52 -9.00
N ASP A 38 8.86 2.24 -10.03
CA ASP A 38 8.36 1.58 -11.23
C ASP A 38 7.76 0.20 -10.92
N ALA A 39 6.60 -0.09 -11.51
CA ALA A 39 5.86 -1.31 -11.25
C ALA A 39 6.60 -2.55 -11.77
N ASP A 40 7.27 -2.46 -12.92
CA ASP A 40 8.02 -3.58 -13.47
C ASP A 40 9.25 -3.87 -12.59
N GLU A 41 9.88 -2.85 -12.02
CA GLU A 41 10.92 -3.02 -11.00
C GLU A 41 10.41 -3.69 -9.72
N ILE A 42 9.21 -3.35 -9.23
CA ILE A 42 8.60 -4.01 -8.07
C ILE A 42 8.33 -5.50 -8.38
N LEU A 43 7.69 -5.78 -9.51
CA LEU A 43 7.28 -7.13 -9.89
C LEU A 43 8.46 -8.05 -10.22
N LYS A 44 9.56 -7.52 -10.78
CA LYS A 44 10.81 -8.27 -11.02
C LYS A 44 11.40 -8.88 -9.75
N ARG A 45 11.09 -8.30 -8.59
CA ARG A 45 11.56 -8.78 -7.29
C ARG A 45 10.76 -9.96 -6.75
N LYS A 46 9.65 -10.31 -7.41
CA LYS A 46 8.78 -11.45 -7.08
C LYS A 46 8.35 -11.47 -5.60
N PRO A 47 7.69 -10.41 -5.10
CA PRO A 47 7.15 -10.43 -3.74
C PRO A 47 6.03 -11.46 -3.61
N ASP A 48 5.94 -12.10 -2.46
CA ASP A 48 4.85 -13.02 -2.11
C ASP A 48 3.59 -12.26 -1.70
N ALA A 49 3.74 -11.03 -1.19
CA ALA A 49 2.63 -10.12 -0.92
C ALA A 49 3.07 -8.65 -0.97
N ILE A 50 2.11 -7.75 -1.16
CA ILE A 50 2.32 -6.30 -1.19
C ILE A 50 1.41 -5.62 -0.16
N ILE A 51 1.95 -4.64 0.57
CA ILE A 51 1.18 -3.81 1.51
C ILE A 51 1.18 -2.37 1.01
N PHE A 52 0.00 -1.78 0.83
CA PHE A 52 -0.16 -0.35 0.57
C PHE A 52 -0.38 0.37 1.90
N THR A 53 0.52 1.29 2.24
CA THR A 53 0.42 2.03 3.50
C THR A 53 -0.69 3.08 3.48
N GLY A 54 -0.98 3.62 4.66
CA GLY A 54 -1.78 4.83 4.78
C GLY A 54 -1.05 6.05 4.25
N GLY A 55 -1.76 7.17 4.16
CA GLY A 55 -1.23 8.44 3.68
C GLY A 55 -2.14 9.59 4.11
N PRO A 56 -1.62 10.83 4.17
CA PRO A 56 -2.39 12.00 4.59
C PRO A 56 -3.32 12.57 3.50
N ASN A 57 -3.09 12.17 2.25
CA ASN A 57 -3.80 12.67 1.07
C ASN A 57 -5.20 12.05 0.94
N SER A 58 -6.06 12.68 0.15
CA SER A 58 -7.29 12.03 -0.33
C SER A 58 -7.00 11.36 -1.66
N VAL A 59 -7.46 10.12 -1.86
CA VAL A 59 -7.32 9.43 -3.16
C VAL A 59 -8.06 10.13 -4.30
N ASN A 60 -8.97 11.06 -3.98
CA ASN A 60 -9.72 11.86 -4.94
C ASN A 60 -9.02 13.15 -5.38
N ASP A 61 -7.90 13.52 -4.76
CA ASP A 61 -7.15 14.72 -5.13
C ASP A 61 -6.49 14.55 -6.51
N GLU A 62 -6.35 15.62 -7.29
CA GLU A 62 -5.79 15.57 -8.66
C GLU A 62 -4.37 15.00 -8.71
N ASN A 63 -3.56 15.31 -7.68
CA ASN A 63 -2.18 14.87 -7.55
C ASN A 63 -2.02 13.79 -6.46
N ALA A 64 -3.09 13.03 -6.19
CA ALA A 64 -3.05 11.96 -5.21
C ALA A 64 -1.94 10.94 -5.56
N PRO A 65 -1.18 10.43 -4.57
CA PRO A 65 -0.23 9.34 -4.79
C PRO A 65 -0.90 8.08 -5.39
N MET A 66 -0.54 7.73 -6.63
CA MET A 66 -1.12 6.60 -7.35
C MET A 66 -0.09 5.48 -7.56
N VAL A 67 -0.59 4.27 -7.76
CA VAL A 67 0.20 3.10 -8.17
C VAL A 67 -0.29 2.61 -9.53
N SER A 68 0.58 1.96 -10.30
CA SER A 68 0.19 1.35 -11.58
C SER A 68 -0.81 0.20 -11.35
N GLU A 69 -1.86 0.14 -12.17
CA GLU A 69 -2.81 -0.99 -12.20
C GLU A 69 -2.13 -2.33 -12.50
N LYS A 70 -0.93 -2.32 -13.11
CA LYS A 70 -0.10 -3.51 -13.27
C LYS A 70 0.12 -4.25 -11.95
N ILE A 71 0.28 -3.53 -10.84
CA ILE A 71 0.50 -4.13 -9.52
C ILE A 71 -0.75 -4.89 -9.05
N LEU A 72 -1.94 -4.30 -9.23
CA LEU A 72 -3.22 -4.94 -8.88
C LEU A 72 -3.49 -6.17 -9.74
N ASN A 73 -3.11 -6.12 -11.01
CA ASN A 73 -3.34 -7.20 -11.97
C ASN A 73 -2.25 -8.29 -11.94
N ALA A 74 -1.25 -8.19 -11.07
CA ALA A 74 -0.13 -9.13 -11.01
C ALA A 74 -0.46 -10.50 -10.38
N GLY A 75 -1.66 -10.67 -9.81
CA GLY A 75 -2.05 -11.91 -9.13
C GLY A 75 -1.35 -12.13 -7.78
N ILE A 76 -0.72 -11.09 -7.24
CA ILE A 76 -0.03 -11.10 -5.94
C ILE A 76 -1.02 -10.58 -4.88
N PRO A 77 -1.13 -11.20 -3.69
CA PRO A 77 -1.95 -10.69 -2.59
C PRO A 77 -1.58 -9.25 -2.20
N ILE A 78 -2.58 -8.38 -2.09
CA ILE A 78 -2.42 -6.97 -1.70
C ILE A 78 -3.27 -6.66 -0.46
N LEU A 79 -2.64 -6.06 0.55
CA LEU A 79 -3.31 -5.47 1.71
C LEU A 79 -3.27 -3.94 1.62
N GLY A 80 -4.43 -3.30 1.61
CA GLY A 80 -4.55 -1.84 1.73
C GLY A 80 -4.82 -1.40 3.17
N ILE A 81 -4.15 -0.33 3.63
CA ILE A 81 -4.39 0.26 4.95
C ILE A 81 -4.78 1.74 4.76
N CYS A 82 -5.98 2.11 5.21
CA CYS A 82 -6.50 3.48 5.13
C CYS A 82 -6.43 4.01 3.68
N TYR A 83 -5.53 4.96 3.39
CA TYR A 83 -5.30 5.44 2.01
C TYR A 83 -5.08 4.30 1.01
N GLY A 84 -4.28 3.30 1.36
CA GLY A 84 -4.02 2.15 0.49
C GLY A 84 -5.28 1.34 0.16
N ASP A 85 -6.21 1.22 1.11
CA ASP A 85 -7.50 0.55 0.91
C ASP A 85 -8.42 1.36 0.01
N GLN A 86 -8.53 2.67 0.26
CA GLN A 86 -9.27 3.60 -0.58
C GLN A 86 -8.74 3.60 -2.02
N LEU A 87 -7.42 3.51 -2.20
CA LEU A 87 -6.78 3.48 -3.50
C LEU A 87 -7.12 2.21 -4.27
N ILE A 88 -7.09 1.04 -3.61
CA ILE A 88 -7.52 -0.23 -4.20
C ILE A 88 -8.99 -0.14 -4.64
N GLY A 89 -9.87 0.35 -3.75
CA GLY A 89 -11.29 0.53 -4.06
C GLY A 89 -11.50 1.42 -5.29
N LYS A 90 -10.81 2.56 -5.36
CA LYS A 90 -10.87 3.48 -6.51
C LYS A 90 -10.38 2.83 -7.81
N LEU A 91 -9.22 2.16 -7.78
CA LEU A 91 -8.62 1.55 -8.97
C LEU A 91 -9.42 0.36 -9.51
N LEU A 92 -10.20 -0.31 -8.65
CA LEU A 92 -11.12 -1.38 -9.04
C LEU A 92 -12.52 -0.87 -9.43
N GLY A 93 -12.67 0.44 -9.66
CA GLY A 93 -13.92 1.06 -10.13
C GLY A 93 -14.94 1.39 -9.03
N GLY A 94 -14.54 1.26 -7.76
CA GLY A 94 -15.33 1.72 -6.62
C GLY A 94 -15.37 3.25 -6.51
N LYS A 95 -16.35 3.77 -5.76
CA LYS A 95 -16.49 5.19 -5.46
C LYS A 95 -16.01 5.46 -4.03
N ILE A 96 -15.10 6.42 -3.88
CA ILE A 96 -14.61 6.86 -2.57
C ILE A 96 -15.26 8.20 -2.22
N GLU A 97 -15.97 8.23 -1.10
CA GLU A 97 -16.62 9.45 -0.61
C GLU A 97 -15.73 10.20 0.38
N SER A 98 -15.68 11.52 0.26
CA SER A 98 -14.94 12.38 1.16
C SER A 98 -15.81 12.72 2.37
N PRO A 99 -15.43 12.35 3.60
CA PRO A 99 -16.20 12.68 4.78
C PRO A 99 -16.07 14.18 5.10
N VAL A 100 -17.05 14.73 5.82
CA VAL A 100 -17.02 16.13 6.32
C VAL A 100 -15.94 16.29 7.39
N VAL A 101 -15.72 15.27 8.22
CA VAL A 101 -14.74 15.25 9.30
C VAL A 101 -13.85 14.02 9.15
N ARG A 102 -12.54 14.19 9.31
CA ARG A 102 -11.57 13.08 9.37
C ARG A 102 -11.47 12.59 10.81
N GLU A 103 -11.56 11.28 11.02
CA GLU A 103 -11.50 10.68 12.34
C GLU A 103 -10.19 9.91 12.55
N TYR A 104 -9.63 10.02 13.76
CA TYR A 104 -8.52 9.20 14.22
C TYR A 104 -8.64 9.02 15.74
N GLY A 105 -8.68 7.78 16.21
CA GLY A 105 -8.86 7.49 17.63
C GLY A 105 -9.26 6.04 17.88
N LYS A 106 -9.41 5.67 19.15
CA LYS A 106 -10.01 4.38 19.50
C LYS A 106 -11.50 4.43 19.16
N THR A 107 -11.96 3.41 18.46
CA THR A 107 -13.38 3.09 18.23
C THR A 107 -13.81 1.99 19.19
#